data_AF-R0FZH3-F1
#
_entry.id   AF-R0FZH3-F1
#
_cell.length_a   1.000
_cell.length_b   1.000
_cell.length_c   1.000
_cell.angle_alpha   90.00
_cell.angle_beta   90.00
_cell.angle_gamma   90.00
#
_symmetry.space_group_name_H-M   'P 1'
#
loop_
_entity.id
_entity.type
_entity.pdbx_description
1 polymer ?
#
loop_
_entity_poly.entity_id
_entity_poly.type
_entity_poly.pdbx_seq_one_letter_code
_entity_poly.pdbx_strand_id
1 'polypeptide(L)'
;MKSFSIFLALFVFFLVVLEAPEKIEAGNKFKCVVEYGGDVGPTFCNPKFFPTLCRQNCRSFKGAKGGKCVKQPKHKPIKCFCDYCKDD
;
A
#
# COMPACT_ATOMS: atom_id res chain seq x y z
N MET A 1 45.27 -14.48 -0.50
CA MET A 1 44.14 -14.49 -1.47
C MET A 1 43.16 -15.59 -1.05
N LYS A 2 42.22 -15.30 -0.15
CA LYS A 2 41.19 -16.24 0.32
C LYS A 2 39.87 -15.51 0.66
N SER A 3 39.98 -14.23 0.99
CA SER A 3 38.85 -13.31 1.19
C SER A 3 38.03 -13.04 -0.09
N PHE A 4 38.67 -12.82 -1.25
CA PHE A 4 37.98 -12.57 -2.53
C PHE A 4 37.01 -13.69 -2.93
N SER A 5 37.31 -14.94 -2.58
CA SER A 5 36.47 -16.09 -2.91
C SER A 5 35.15 -16.10 -2.14
N ILE A 6 35.15 -15.62 -0.89
CA ILE A 6 33.94 -15.52 -0.06
C ILE A 6 33.06 -14.37 -0.53
N PHE A 7 33.65 -13.21 -0.84
CA PHE A 7 32.90 -12.09 -1.40
C PHE A 7 32.23 -12.43 -2.73
N LEU A 8 32.95 -13.14 -3.61
CA LEU A 8 32.39 -13.60 -4.88
C LEU A 8 31.24 -14.60 -4.67
N ALA A 9 31.40 -15.54 -3.73
CA ALA A 9 30.37 -16.52 -3.41
C ALA A 9 29.11 -15.85 -2.83
N LEU A 10 29.27 -14.89 -1.93
CA LEU A 10 28.15 -14.11 -1.38
C LEU A 10 27.47 -13.28 -2.45
N PHE A 11 28.23 -12.63 -3.34
CA PHE A 11 27.70 -11.82 -4.42
C PHE A 11 26.85 -12.65 -5.40
N VAL A 12 27.34 -13.83 -5.80
CA VAL A 12 26.57 -14.77 -6.64
C VAL A 12 25.33 -15.26 -5.91
N PHE A 13 25.42 -15.55 -4.61
CA PHE A 13 24.27 -15.95 -3.81
C PHE A 13 23.20 -14.85 -3.74
N PHE A 14 23.61 -13.60 -3.54
CA PHE A 14 22.72 -12.43 -3.57
C PHE A 14 22.06 -12.24 -4.94
N LEU A 15 22.82 -12.41 -6.03
CA LEU A 15 22.26 -12.35 -7.38
C LEU A 15 21.21 -13.44 -7.61
N VAL A 16 21.45 -14.67 -7.15
CA VAL A 16 20.48 -15.76 -7.27
C VAL A 16 19.21 -15.50 -6.45
N VAL A 17 19.33 -14.91 -5.27
CA VAL A 17 18.17 -14.50 -4.45
C VAL A 17 17.40 -13.32 -5.08
N LEU A 18 18.09 -12.41 -5.76
CA LEU A 18 17.46 -11.29 -6.50
C LEU A 18 16.86 -11.73 -7.85
N GLU A 19 17.44 -12.73 -8.50
CA GLU A 19 16.96 -13.32 -9.76
C GLU A 19 15.82 -14.31 -9.54
N ALA A 20 15.59 -14.78 -8.31
CA ALA A 20 14.32 -15.41 -7.96
C ALA A 20 13.23 -14.39 -8.31
N PRO A 21 12.41 -14.64 -9.34
CA PRO A 21 11.34 -13.74 -9.67
C PRO A 21 10.29 -14.01 -8.58
N GLU A 22 10.44 -13.34 -7.43
CA GLU A 22 9.25 -12.88 -6.77
C GLU A 22 8.47 -12.19 -7.87
N LYS A 23 7.39 -12.83 -8.29
CA LYS A 23 6.40 -12.30 -9.20
C LYS A 23 5.79 -11.10 -8.47
N ILE A 24 6.57 -10.03 -8.33
CA ILE A 24 6.06 -8.71 -8.07
C ILE A 24 5.31 -8.43 -9.34
N GLU A 25 4.00 -8.64 -9.28
CA GLU A 25 3.04 -8.44 -10.35
C GLU A 25 3.15 -7.00 -10.86
N ALA A 26 4.14 -6.81 -11.71
CA ALA A 26 4.42 -5.59 -12.41
C ALA A 26 3.29 -5.23 -13.40
N GLY A 27 2.30 -6.11 -13.57
CA GLY A 27 1.14 -5.89 -14.42
C GLY A 27 0.06 -4.99 -13.80
N ASN A 28 0.11 -4.71 -12.48
CA ASN A 28 -0.85 -3.84 -11.77
C ASN A 28 -0.24 -2.46 -11.38
N LYS A 29 0.88 -2.06 -12.00
CA LYS A 29 2.09 -1.50 -11.36
C LYS A 29 2.01 -0.21 -10.52
N PHE A 30 0.98 0.61 -10.56
CA PHE A 30 0.73 1.65 -9.53
C PHE A 30 -0.73 2.06 -9.61
N LYS A 31 -1.63 1.27 -9.02
CA LYS A 31 -2.99 1.76 -8.77
C LYS A 31 -2.87 2.91 -7.77
N CYS A 32 -3.08 4.13 -8.25
CA CYS A 32 -3.09 5.32 -7.40
C CYS A 32 -4.09 5.17 -6.26
N VAL A 33 -5.22 4.51 -6.53
CA VAL A 33 -6.33 4.36 -5.59
C VAL A 33 -6.50 2.88 -5.26
N VAL A 34 -6.35 2.55 -3.98
CA VAL A 34 -6.48 1.18 -3.47
C VAL A 34 -7.45 1.17 -2.30
N GLU A 35 -8.30 0.16 -2.20
CA GLU A 35 -9.20 0.01 -1.04
C GLU A 35 -8.35 -0.17 0.24
N TYR A 36 -8.66 0.54 1.33
CA TYR A 36 -7.91 0.44 2.59
C TYR A 36 -7.92 -0.99 3.15
N GLY A 37 -9.02 -1.72 2.89
CA GLY A 37 -9.27 -3.09 3.30
C GLY A 37 -9.90 -3.19 4.70
N GLY A 38 -10.67 -4.25 4.93
CA GLY A 38 -11.37 -4.49 6.20
C GLY A 38 -12.75 -3.84 6.28
N ASP A 39 -13.60 -4.36 7.16
CA ASP A 39 -14.90 -3.78 7.46
C ASP A 39 -14.73 -2.58 8.40
N VAL A 40 -14.20 -1.49 7.84
CA VAL A 40 -14.04 -0.24 8.56
C VAL A 40 -15.42 0.41 8.70
N GLY A 41 -15.96 0.35 9.92
CA GLY A 41 -17.28 0.88 10.24
C GLY A 41 -17.45 2.37 9.87
N PRO A 42 -18.68 2.90 9.96
CA PRO A 42 -19.02 4.23 9.43
C PRO A 42 -18.18 5.38 10.02
N THR A 43 -17.58 5.18 11.19
CA THR A 43 -16.72 6.15 11.87
C THR A 43 -15.50 6.55 11.04
N PHE A 44 -14.94 5.66 10.20
CA PHE A 44 -13.79 5.98 9.35
C PHE A 44 -14.06 7.14 8.40
N CYS A 45 -15.32 7.28 7.99
CA CYS A 45 -15.79 8.27 7.03
C CYS A 45 -16.69 9.33 7.66
N ASN A 46 -16.67 9.46 8.98
CA ASN A 46 -17.45 10.46 9.68
C ASN A 46 -16.79 11.85 9.55
N PRO A 47 -17.45 12.83 8.91
CA PRO A 47 -16.87 14.16 8.67
C PRO A 47 -16.67 14.99 9.95
N LYS A 48 -17.23 14.58 11.10
CA LYS A 48 -16.97 15.23 12.39
C LYS A 48 -15.50 15.10 12.83
N PHE A 49 -14.78 14.11 12.32
CA PHE A 49 -13.34 13.96 12.53
C PHE A 49 -12.62 14.47 11.28
N PHE A 50 -12.04 15.67 11.32
CA PHE A 50 -11.32 16.25 10.18
C PHE A 50 -9.83 16.41 10.49
N PRO A 51 -8.90 15.97 9.60
CA PRO A 51 -9.16 15.11 8.43
C PRO A 51 -9.74 13.75 8.86
N THR A 52 -10.50 13.08 7.99
CA THR A 52 -11.18 11.82 8.33
C THR A 52 -10.18 10.75 8.81
N LEU A 53 -10.65 9.85 9.67
CA LEU A 53 -9.84 8.69 10.10
C LEU A 53 -9.38 7.86 8.90
N CYS A 54 -10.18 7.77 7.82
CA CYS A 54 -9.75 7.20 6.55
C CYS A 54 -8.47 7.87 6.02
N ARG A 55 -8.43 9.20 5.90
CA ARG A 55 -7.24 9.94 5.45
C ARG A 55 -6.06 9.78 6.40
N GLN A 56 -6.29 9.92 7.71
CA GLN A 56 -5.24 9.77 8.72
C GLN A 56 -4.60 8.38 8.70
N ASN A 57 -5.41 7.33 8.58
CA ASN A 57 -4.95 5.95 8.60
C ASN A 57 -4.30 5.53 7.27
N CYS A 58 -4.82 6.00 6.13
CA CYS A 58 -4.15 5.81 4.85
C CYS A 58 -2.74 6.39 4.86
N ARG A 59 -2.54 7.57 5.45
CA ARG A 59 -1.21 8.17 5.63
C ARG A 59 -0.34 7.35 6.60
N SER A 60 -0.86 7.11 7.80
CA SER A 60 -0.06 6.57 8.91
C SER A 60 0.28 5.09 8.76
N PHE A 61 -0.65 4.29 8.24
CA PHE A 61 -0.52 2.82 8.21
C PHE A 61 -0.32 2.25 6.82
N LYS A 62 -0.69 2.98 5.77
CA LYS A 62 -0.59 2.50 4.38
C LYS A 62 0.44 3.26 3.54
N GLY A 63 1.03 4.33 4.07
CA GLY A 63 2.02 5.16 3.35
C GLY A 63 1.43 5.91 2.15
N ALA A 64 0.11 6.10 2.12
CA ALA A 64 -0.55 6.85 1.07
C ALA A 64 -0.46 8.36 1.33
N LYS A 65 -0.71 9.17 0.29
CA LYS A 65 -0.78 10.63 0.42
C LYS A 65 -2.13 11.04 1.00
N GLY A 66 -3.22 10.54 0.42
CA GLY A 66 -4.59 10.88 0.80
C GLY A 66 -5.44 9.66 1.18
N GLY A 67 -6.67 9.94 1.57
CA GLY A 67 -7.68 8.90 1.80
C GLY A 67 -9.08 9.44 1.56
N LYS A 68 -9.86 8.73 0.75
CA LYS A 68 -11.20 9.14 0.33
C LYS A 68 -12.26 8.13 0.71
N CYS A 69 -13.39 8.67 1.15
CA CYS A 69 -14.58 7.91 1.51
C CYS A 69 -15.57 7.90 0.35
N VAL A 70 -15.84 6.72 -0.19
CA VAL A 70 -16.71 6.54 -1.37
C VAL A 70 -18.00 5.83 -0.94
N LYS A 71 -19.12 6.52 -1.10
CA LYS A 71 -20.46 5.93 -0.93
C LYS A 71 -20.69 4.89 -2.02
N GLN A 72 -21.09 3.69 -1.62
CA GLN A 72 -21.37 2.60 -2.54
C GLN A 72 -22.87 2.57 -2.91
N PRO A 73 -23.23 2.16 -4.14
CA PRO A 73 -24.62 1.99 -4.52
C PRO A 73 -25.30 0.84 -3.75
N LYS A 74 -26.62 0.91 -3.60
CA LYS A 74 -27.51 -0.14 -3.03
C LYS A 74 -27.19 -0.55 -1.57
N HIS A 75 -27.46 0.32 -0.59
CA HIS A 75 -27.35 0.03 0.87
C HIS A 75 -26.01 -0.56 1.34
N LYS A 76 -24.97 -0.49 0.51
CA LYS A 76 -23.64 -0.98 0.87
C LYS A 76 -22.95 0.02 1.79
N PRO A 77 -22.10 -0.46 2.71
CA PRO A 77 -21.34 0.42 3.59
C PRO A 77 -20.44 1.34 2.77
N ILE A 78 -20.22 2.53 3.31
CA ILE A 78 -19.22 3.47 2.79
C ILE A 78 -17.84 2.82 2.89
N LYS A 79 -17.02 2.97 1.85
CA LYS A 79 -15.67 2.40 1.81
C LYS A 79 -14.60 3.47 1.86
N CYS A 80 -13.49 3.15 2.50
CA CYS A 80 -12.28 3.96 2.49
C CYS A 80 -11.31 3.47 1.40
N PHE A 81 -10.77 4.40 0.62
CA PHE A 81 -9.75 4.16 -0.38
C PHE A 81 -8.55 5.06 -0.12
N CYS A 82 -7.35 4.50 -0.13
CA CYS A 82 -6.10 5.25 -0.04
C CYS A 82 -5.67 5.74 -1.41
N ASP A 83 -5.23 7.00 -1.47
CA ASP A 83 -4.68 7.61 -2.67
C ASP A 83 -3.17 7.84 -2.51
N TYR A 84 -2.38 7.11 -3.29
CA TYR A 84 -0.92 7.21 -3.29
C TYR A 84 -0.40 8.33 -4.20
N CYS A 85 -1.27 8.91 -5.03
CA CYS A 85 -0.89 9.90 -6.03
C CYS A 85 -1.30 11.32 -5.62
N LYS A 86 -2.41 11.48 -4.90
CA LYS A 86 -2.98 12.78 -4.48
C LYS A 86 -3.14 12.89 -2.96
N ASP A 87 -3.09 14.12 -2.45
CA ASP A 87 -3.11 14.42 -1.02
C ASP A 87 -4.49 14.85 -0.48
N ASP A 88 -5.56 14.56 -1.23
CA ASP A 88 -6.93 15.00 -0.96
C ASP A 88 -7.51 14.41 0.36
#